data_AF-Q0AQX7-F1
#
_entry.id   AF-Q0AQX7-F1
#
_cell.length_a   1.000
_cell.length_b   1.000
_cell.length_c   1.000
_cell.angle_alpha   90.00
_cell.angle_beta   90.00
_cell.angle_gamma   90.00
#
_symmetry.space_group_name_H-M   'P 1'
#
loop_
_entity.id
_entity.type
_entity.pdbx_description
1 polymer ?
#
loop_
_entity_poly.entity_id
_entity_poly.type
_entity_poly.pdbx_seq_one_letter_code
_entity_poly.pdbx_strand_id
1 'polypeptide(L)'
;MRVFWRGIVASVGLAVSLSACATSGESQQEASSRFLPSLPPMPAMPSLPTINIADMRIPGTYRQAPAVDPEAEPVIYWRVIEDDILIVHADTNGCTSRADYLVNVEQYHDDIYTVHLTRQVEDRCTAPTPWGVQLGFGFEELGVPIGGQVILLNPIDTERPWDWNENRTSLASRR
;
A
#
# COMPACT_ATOMS: atom_id res chain seq x y z
N MET A 1 -53.73 11.02 -0.37
CA MET A 1 -54.07 9.57 -0.36
C MET A 1 -52.90 8.83 0.27
N ARG A 2 -53.13 8.19 1.43
CA ARG A 2 -52.13 7.39 2.15
C ARG A 2 -52.44 5.93 1.86
N VAL A 3 -51.48 5.17 1.34
CA VAL A 3 -51.60 3.72 1.16
C VAL A 3 -50.49 3.07 1.97
N PHE A 4 -50.88 2.50 3.10
CA PHE A 4 -50.06 1.66 3.95
C PHE A 4 -50.01 0.26 3.32
N TRP A 5 -48.81 -0.25 3.02
CA TRP A 5 -48.65 -1.66 2.66
C TRP A 5 -47.82 -2.36 3.74
N ARG A 6 -48.48 -3.26 4.47
CA ARG A 6 -47.87 -4.26 5.36
C ARG A 6 -47.52 -5.48 4.52
N GLY A 7 -46.30 -5.97 4.64
CA GLY A 7 -45.87 -7.25 4.11
C GLY A 7 -44.79 -7.86 5.00
N ILE A 8 -45.20 -8.77 5.88
CA ILE A 8 -44.33 -9.64 6.68
C ILE A 8 -44.16 -10.93 5.88
N VAL A 9 -42.92 -11.39 5.67
CA VAL A 9 -42.62 -12.80 5.39
C VAL A 9 -41.33 -13.15 6.14
N ALA A 10 -41.46 -14.01 7.14
CA ALA A 10 -40.35 -14.65 7.84
C ALA A 10 -40.23 -16.09 7.33
N SER A 11 -39.03 -16.50 6.94
CA SER A 11 -38.68 -17.86 6.50
C SER A 11 -37.33 -18.25 7.13
N VAL A 12 -37.30 -19.31 7.95
CA VAL A 12 -36.89 -20.71 7.65
C VAL A 12 -35.41 -20.99 7.99
N GLY A 13 -35.15 -22.11 8.66
CA GLY A 13 -33.82 -22.78 8.72
C GLY A 13 -33.29 -22.96 10.14
N LEU A 14 -33.66 -23.98 10.93
CA LEU A 14 -33.26 -25.41 10.91
C LEU A 14 -31.77 -25.67 11.21
N ALA A 15 -31.54 -26.10 12.46
CA ALA A 15 -30.54 -27.02 13.03
C ALA A 15 -29.05 -26.92 12.66
N VAL A 16 -28.16 -27.02 13.67
CA VAL A 16 -27.31 -28.21 13.94
C VAL A 16 -26.78 -28.10 15.38
N SER A 17 -27.09 -29.11 16.19
CA SER A 17 -26.49 -29.35 17.50
C SER A 17 -25.17 -30.10 17.31
N LEU A 18 -24.05 -29.55 17.77
CA LEU A 18 -22.79 -30.29 17.88
C LEU A 18 -22.58 -30.69 19.34
N SER A 19 -22.77 -31.97 19.59
CA SER A 19 -22.44 -32.67 20.82
C SER A 19 -20.92 -32.66 21.05
N ALA A 20 -20.53 -32.15 22.21
CA ALA A 20 -19.17 -32.23 22.73
C ALA A 20 -18.82 -33.70 23.07
N CYS A 21 -17.85 -34.27 22.36
CA CYS A 21 -17.14 -35.46 22.83
C CYS A 21 -15.90 -34.98 23.59
N ALA A 22 -16.00 -34.99 24.93
CA ALA A 22 -14.85 -34.95 25.81
C ALA A 22 -14.15 -36.31 25.70
N THR A 23 -13.01 -36.36 25.00
CA THR A 23 -12.08 -37.48 25.09
C THR A 23 -10.98 -37.08 26.07
N SER A 24 -11.06 -37.67 27.26
CA SER A 24 -9.99 -37.71 28.25
C SER A 24 -8.90 -38.66 27.72
N GLY A 25 -7.89 -38.09 27.08
CA GLY A 25 -6.66 -38.77 26.68
C GLY A 25 -5.53 -38.35 27.61
N GLU A 26 -5.33 -39.14 28.66
CA GLU A 26 -4.19 -39.06 29.57
C GLU A 26 -2.90 -39.31 28.77
N SER A 27 -2.10 -38.27 28.54
CA SER A 27 -0.78 -38.42 27.93
C SER A 27 0.24 -38.67 29.03
N GLN A 28 0.68 -39.92 29.07
CA GLN A 28 1.78 -40.39 29.90
C GLN A 28 3.00 -39.49 29.71
N GLN A 29 3.43 -38.97 30.85
CA GLN A 29 4.62 -38.18 31.05
C GLN A 29 5.87 -38.98 30.63
N GLU A 30 6.26 -38.71 29.40
CA GLU A 30 7.61 -38.56 28.87
C GLU A 30 8.74 -38.83 29.89
N ALA A 31 9.22 -40.07 29.88
CA ALA A 31 10.56 -40.42 30.35
C ALA A 31 11.26 -41.27 29.29
N SER A 32 11.48 -40.70 28.11
CA SER A 32 12.50 -41.20 27.19
C SER A 32 13.56 -40.12 27.02
N SER A 33 14.38 -39.97 28.06
CA SER A 33 15.70 -39.34 27.93
C SER A 33 16.59 -40.28 27.11
N ARG A 34 16.40 -40.27 25.80
CA ARG A 34 17.39 -40.74 24.85
C ARG A 34 18.13 -39.49 24.38
N PHE A 35 19.32 -39.33 24.93
CA PHE A 35 20.35 -38.40 24.49
C PHE A 35 20.41 -38.37 22.97
N LEU A 36 19.91 -37.30 22.35
CA LEU A 36 20.31 -36.94 21.01
C LEU A 36 21.73 -36.37 21.10
N PRO A 37 22.68 -36.80 20.24
CA PRO A 37 23.94 -36.10 20.13
C PRO A 37 23.64 -34.66 19.74
N SER A 38 24.13 -33.70 20.53
CA SER A 38 24.01 -32.28 20.23
C SER A 38 24.56 -32.03 18.83
N LEU A 39 23.72 -31.52 17.92
CA LEU A 39 24.16 -31.11 16.60
C LEU A 39 25.31 -30.10 16.76
N PRO A 40 26.38 -30.19 15.94
CA PRO A 40 27.43 -29.19 15.96
C PRO A 40 26.81 -27.81 15.71
N PRO A 41 27.35 -26.74 16.33
CA PRO A 41 26.88 -25.38 16.10
C PRO A 41 26.95 -25.10 14.61
N MET A 42 25.83 -24.69 14.00
CA MET A 42 25.82 -24.31 12.60
C MET A 42 26.82 -23.16 12.38
N PRO A 43 27.58 -23.18 11.28
CA PRO A 43 28.43 -22.06 10.93
C PRO A 43 27.57 -20.80 10.83
N ALA A 44 28.11 -19.67 11.28
CA ALA A 44 27.43 -18.38 11.16
C ALA A 44 27.05 -18.15 9.70
N MET A 45 25.75 -18.02 9.42
CA MET A 45 25.31 -17.66 8.07
C MET A 45 25.87 -16.28 7.72
N PRO A 46 26.43 -16.09 6.51
CA PRO A 46 26.77 -14.77 6.04
C PRO A 46 25.50 -13.91 6.05
N SER A 47 25.60 -12.68 6.53
CA SER A 47 24.50 -11.72 6.46
C SER A 47 24.06 -11.58 5.00
N LEU A 48 22.78 -11.81 4.73
CA LEU A 48 22.24 -11.52 3.41
C LEU A 48 22.48 -10.03 3.12
N PRO A 49 22.95 -9.67 1.92
CA PRO A 49 23.05 -8.28 1.54
C PRO A 49 21.67 -7.65 1.61
N THR A 50 21.57 -6.46 2.20
CA THR A 50 20.38 -5.61 2.06
C THR A 50 20.33 -5.17 0.60
N ILE A 51 19.49 -5.83 -0.20
CA ILE A 51 19.24 -5.42 -1.58
C ILE A 51 18.19 -4.31 -1.53
N ASN A 52 18.55 -3.08 -1.91
CA ASN A 52 17.54 -2.07 -2.17
C ASN A 52 16.87 -2.40 -3.50
N ILE A 53 15.54 -2.31 -3.54
CA ILE A 53 14.77 -2.52 -4.79
C ILE A 53 15.20 -1.52 -5.87
N ALA A 54 15.67 -0.33 -5.47
CA ALA A 54 16.26 0.68 -6.36
C ALA A 54 17.56 0.23 -7.05
N ASP A 55 18.32 -0.69 -6.44
CA ASP A 55 19.58 -1.22 -6.98
C ASP A 55 19.35 -2.43 -7.92
N MET A 56 18.11 -2.91 -8.01
CA MET A 56 17.77 -4.08 -8.80
C MET A 56 17.71 -3.69 -10.28
N ARG A 57 18.76 -4.01 -11.05
CA ARG A 57 18.73 -3.91 -12.51
C ARG A 57 17.65 -4.83 -13.06
N ILE A 58 16.72 -4.28 -13.82
CA ILE A 58 15.73 -5.08 -14.56
C ILE A 58 16.50 -5.95 -15.58
N PRO A 59 16.38 -7.29 -15.52
CA PRO A 59 17.06 -8.17 -16.46
C PRO A 59 16.67 -7.82 -17.90
N GLY A 60 17.65 -7.50 -18.75
CA GLY A 60 17.42 -7.11 -20.16
C GLY A 60 17.56 -5.62 -20.44
N THR A 61 17.67 -4.76 -19.41
CA THR A 61 18.00 -3.34 -19.57
C THR A 61 19.13 -2.95 -18.62
N TYR A 62 20.23 -2.37 -19.14
CA TYR A 62 21.32 -1.85 -18.31
C TYR A 62 20.98 -0.48 -17.69
N ARG A 63 19.71 -0.23 -17.36
CA ARG A 63 19.24 1.10 -16.91
C ARG A 63 19.03 1.09 -15.41
N GLN A 64 19.42 2.20 -14.77
CA GLN A 64 19.02 2.49 -13.39
C GLN A 64 17.54 2.87 -13.37
N ALA A 65 16.85 2.64 -12.24
CA ALA A 65 15.52 3.21 -12.04
C ALA A 65 15.64 4.74 -11.90
N PRO A 66 14.64 5.52 -12.35
CA PRO A 66 14.58 6.95 -12.01
C PRO A 66 14.70 7.13 -10.50
N ALA A 67 15.59 8.04 -10.08
CA ALA A 67 15.73 8.35 -8.67
C ALA A 67 14.58 9.25 -8.23
N VAL A 68 14.01 8.94 -7.05
CA VAL A 68 13.07 9.81 -6.35
C VAL A 68 13.81 11.10 -5.97
N ASP A 69 13.16 12.25 -6.10
CA ASP A 69 13.71 13.53 -5.68
C ASP A 69 13.43 13.75 -4.19
N PRO A 70 14.43 13.71 -3.30
CA PRO A 70 14.21 13.89 -1.86
C PRO A 70 13.89 15.33 -1.47
N GLU A 71 14.13 16.32 -2.34
CA GLU A 71 13.81 17.72 -2.09
C GLU A 71 12.36 18.07 -2.48
N ALA A 72 11.71 17.19 -3.24
CA ALA A 72 10.32 17.35 -3.64
C ALA A 72 9.37 17.19 -2.45
N GLU A 73 8.21 17.86 -2.53
CA GLU A 73 7.18 17.70 -1.51
C GLU A 73 6.69 16.25 -1.47
N PRO A 74 6.67 15.61 -0.29
CA PRO A 74 6.21 14.24 -0.16
C PRO A 74 4.71 14.15 -0.41
N VAL A 75 4.31 13.07 -1.07
CA VAL A 75 2.92 12.72 -1.31
C VAL A 75 2.53 11.54 -0.43
N ILE A 76 1.25 11.43 -0.06
CA ILE A 76 0.76 10.34 0.79
C ILE A 76 0.75 9.02 0.01
N TYR A 77 0.21 9.06 -1.21
CA TYR A 77 0.26 7.93 -2.15
C TYR A 77 -0.09 8.40 -3.56
N TRP A 78 0.19 7.57 -4.56
CA TRP A 78 -0.26 7.79 -5.92
C TRP A 78 -0.61 6.47 -6.61
N ARG A 79 -1.40 6.56 -7.68
CA ARG A 79 -1.74 5.43 -8.55
C ARG A 79 -2.14 5.93 -9.93
N VAL A 80 -2.10 5.04 -10.92
CA VAL A 80 -2.72 5.28 -12.23
C VAL A 80 -4.04 4.53 -12.29
N ILE A 81 -5.08 5.17 -12.80
CA ILE A 81 -6.39 4.58 -13.10
C ILE A 81 -6.48 4.43 -14.62
N GLU A 82 -6.97 3.29 -15.09
CA GLU A 82 -7.31 3.02 -16.51
C GLU A 82 -6.20 3.33 -17.53
N ASP A 83 -4.94 3.33 -17.07
CA ASP A 83 -3.75 3.64 -17.86
C ASP A 83 -3.73 5.06 -18.49
N ASP A 84 -4.56 5.99 -17.99
CA ASP A 84 -4.72 7.33 -18.56
C ASP A 84 -4.84 8.48 -17.53
N ILE A 85 -5.11 8.18 -16.25
CA ILE A 85 -5.25 9.19 -15.21
C ILE A 85 -4.29 8.90 -14.05
N LEU A 86 -3.35 9.81 -13.82
CA LEU A 86 -2.52 9.84 -12.62
C LEU A 86 -3.30 10.46 -11.45
N ILE A 87 -3.48 9.69 -10.39
CA ILE A 87 -4.07 10.14 -9.14
C ILE A 87 -2.97 10.28 -8.09
N VAL A 88 -2.83 11.47 -7.51
CA VAL A 88 -1.89 11.78 -6.44
C VAL A 88 -2.65 12.24 -5.20
N HIS A 89 -2.32 11.70 -4.04
CA HIS A 89 -2.85 12.19 -2.76
C HIS A 89 -1.78 13.05 -2.11
N ALA A 90 -2.06 14.35 -2.06
CA ALA A 90 -1.16 15.32 -1.51
C ALA A 90 -1.62 15.75 -0.11
N ASP A 91 -0.68 16.20 0.71
CA ASP A 91 -1.01 16.80 2.00
C ASP A 91 -1.83 18.09 1.82
N THR A 92 -2.71 18.37 2.76
CA THR A 92 -3.57 19.56 2.72
C THR A 92 -3.96 20.03 4.11
N ASN A 93 -3.91 21.35 4.30
CA ASN A 93 -4.51 22.06 5.42
C ASN A 93 -5.93 22.57 5.09
N GLY A 94 -6.50 22.16 3.95
CA GLY A 94 -7.92 22.33 3.63
C GLY A 94 -8.22 23.18 2.40
N CYS A 95 -7.23 23.83 1.78
CA CYS A 95 -7.43 24.57 0.53
C CYS A 95 -6.51 24.17 -0.62
N THR A 96 -5.69 23.13 -0.45
CA THR A 96 -4.92 22.57 -1.55
C THR A 96 -5.82 22.12 -2.71
N SER A 97 -5.48 22.55 -3.91
CA SER A 97 -6.13 22.20 -5.16
C SER A 97 -5.11 21.80 -6.24
N ARG A 98 -5.60 21.23 -7.34
CA ARG A 98 -4.75 20.82 -8.47
C ARG A 98 -3.99 22.00 -9.08
N ALA A 99 -4.59 23.18 -9.12
CA ALA A 99 -4.00 24.37 -9.72
C ALA A 99 -2.83 24.95 -8.90
N ASP A 100 -2.68 24.53 -7.65
CA ASP A 100 -1.61 24.97 -6.76
C ASP A 100 -0.29 24.24 -7.03
N TYR A 101 -0.31 23.21 -7.87
CA TYR A 101 0.87 22.42 -8.26
C TYR A 101 1.32 22.75 -9.68
N LEU A 102 2.62 22.95 -9.81
CA LEU A 102 3.32 22.86 -11.09
C LEU A 102 3.69 21.39 -11.32
N VAL A 103 3.35 20.87 -12.50
CA VAL A 103 3.71 19.53 -12.92
C VAL A 103 4.79 19.60 -13.98
N ASN A 104 5.97 19.06 -13.68
CA ASN A 104 7.04 18.89 -14.66
C ASN A 104 7.01 17.44 -15.17
N VAL A 105 6.99 17.28 -16.49
CA VAL A 105 6.93 15.98 -17.16
C VAL A 105 8.12 15.86 -18.08
N GLU A 106 8.91 14.82 -17.89
CA GLU A 106 10.11 14.57 -18.69
C GLU A 106 10.07 13.15 -19.25
N GLN A 107 10.46 12.99 -20.52
CA GLN A 107 10.57 11.67 -21.11
C GLN A 107 11.83 10.98 -20.59
N TYR A 108 11.66 9.86 -19.89
CA TYR A 108 12.76 9.08 -19.33
C TYR A 108 13.30 8.06 -20.32
N HIS A 109 12.41 7.29 -20.96
CA HIS A 109 12.78 6.28 -21.94
C HIS A 109 11.58 5.81 -22.76
N ASP A 110 11.65 5.94 -24.07
CA ASP A 110 10.62 5.46 -24.99
C ASP A 110 9.24 5.96 -24.54
N ASP A 111 8.35 5.07 -24.13
CA ASP A 111 7.01 5.42 -23.66
C ASP A 111 6.94 5.68 -22.14
N ILE A 112 8.07 5.74 -21.43
CA ILE A 112 8.15 6.00 -19.98
C ILE A 112 8.47 7.48 -19.73
N TYR A 113 7.61 8.12 -18.94
CA TYR A 113 7.68 9.52 -18.56
C TYR A 113 7.80 9.64 -17.04
N THR A 114 8.69 10.51 -16.59
CA THR A 114 8.81 10.88 -15.18
C THR A 114 8.05 12.15 -14.91
N VAL A 115 7.28 12.14 -13.84
CA VAL A 115 6.45 13.27 -13.41
C VAL A 115 6.93 13.75 -12.05
N HIS A 116 7.03 15.06 -11.91
CA HIS A 116 7.44 15.73 -10.68
C HIS A 116 6.44 16.84 -10.34
N LEU A 117 5.88 16.80 -9.14
CA LEU A 117 4.96 17.81 -8.64
C LEU A 117 5.68 18.78 -7.69
N THR A 118 5.50 20.06 -7.93
CA THR A 118 6.00 21.13 -7.06
C THR A 118 4.88 22.06 -6.68
N ARG A 119 4.59 22.20 -5.39
CA ARG A 119 3.60 23.16 -4.91
C ARG A 119 4.09 24.58 -5.12
N GLN A 120 3.30 25.38 -5.83
CA GLN A 120 3.53 26.80 -6.09
C GLN A 120 2.81 27.69 -5.07
N VAL A 121 1.62 27.27 -4.64
CA VAL A 121 0.80 28.01 -3.68
C VAL A 121 0.76 27.24 -2.37
N GLU A 122 1.29 27.88 -1.32
CA GLU A 122 1.31 27.33 0.03
C GLU A 122 -0.10 27.19 0.61
N ASP A 123 -0.38 26.04 1.24
CA ASP A 123 -1.66 25.80 1.91
C ASP A 123 -1.70 26.45 3.30
N ARG A 124 -2.27 27.66 3.35
CA ARG A 124 -2.40 28.48 4.57
C ARG A 124 -3.68 28.24 5.35
N CYS A 125 -4.46 27.23 4.99
CA CYS A 125 -5.67 26.90 5.72
C CYS A 125 -5.33 26.22 7.06
N THR A 126 -6.33 26.05 7.93
CA THR A 126 -6.16 25.50 9.28
C THR A 126 -7.09 24.32 9.56
N ALA A 127 -7.50 23.60 8.51
CA ALA A 127 -8.38 22.46 8.55
C ALA A 127 -7.70 21.24 7.91
N PRO A 128 -6.66 20.67 8.57
CA PRO A 128 -5.91 19.55 8.03
C PRO A 128 -6.79 18.33 7.80
N THR A 129 -6.55 17.66 6.68
CA THR A 129 -7.28 16.45 6.31
C THR A 129 -6.36 15.24 6.42
N PRO A 130 -6.65 14.25 7.29
CA PRO A 130 -5.75 13.11 7.53
C PRO A 130 -5.39 12.31 6.28
N TRP A 131 -6.32 12.23 5.34
CA TRP A 131 -6.21 11.47 4.09
C TRP A 131 -5.65 12.30 2.92
N GLY A 132 -5.30 13.56 3.16
CA GLY A 132 -4.91 14.50 2.12
C GLY A 132 -6.07 14.91 1.20
N VAL A 133 -5.71 15.47 0.04
CA VAL A 133 -6.62 15.75 -1.06
C VAL A 133 -6.22 14.93 -2.29
N GLN A 134 -7.21 14.45 -3.04
CA GLN A 134 -7.00 13.74 -4.29
C GLN A 134 -6.83 14.72 -5.45
N LEU A 135 -5.71 14.63 -6.15
CA LEU A 135 -5.37 15.39 -7.34
C LEU A 135 -5.32 14.44 -8.53
N GLY A 136 -6.16 14.67 -9.54
CA GLY A 136 -6.16 13.90 -10.77
C GLY A 136 -5.54 14.67 -11.93
N PHE A 137 -4.68 14.00 -12.69
CA PHE A 137 -4.03 14.52 -13.89
C PHE A 137 -4.22 13.53 -15.03
N GLY A 138 -4.87 13.97 -16.11
CA GLY A 138 -4.99 13.14 -17.32
C GLY A 138 -3.67 13.09 -18.08
N PHE A 139 -3.35 11.97 -18.70
CA PHE A 139 -2.12 11.81 -19.49
C PHE A 139 -2.07 12.78 -20.66
N GLU A 140 -3.21 13.08 -21.27
CA GLU A 140 -3.35 14.12 -22.30
C GLU A 140 -2.95 15.51 -21.80
N GLU A 141 -3.27 15.86 -20.55
CA GLU A 141 -2.87 17.13 -19.92
C GLU A 141 -1.37 17.15 -19.62
N LEU A 142 -0.82 16.00 -19.24
CA LEU A 142 0.61 15.81 -18.99
C LEU A 142 1.45 15.74 -20.29
N GLY A 143 0.81 15.70 -21.46
CA GLY A 143 1.49 15.51 -22.75
C GLY A 143 2.03 14.10 -22.96
N VAL A 144 1.53 13.12 -22.20
CA VAL A 144 1.88 11.70 -22.31
C VAL A 144 1.02 11.06 -23.42
N PRO A 145 1.63 10.43 -24.44
CA PRO A 145 0.88 9.77 -25.50
C PRO A 145 0.15 8.52 -24.99
N ILE A 146 -0.86 8.08 -25.74
CA ILE A 146 -1.61 6.85 -25.45
C ILE A 146 -0.65 5.66 -25.38
N GLY A 147 -0.75 4.85 -24.31
CA GLY A 147 0.15 3.72 -24.04
C GLY A 147 1.43 4.11 -23.30
N GLY A 148 1.64 5.40 -23.02
CA GLY A 148 2.71 5.87 -22.16
C GLY A 148 2.56 5.39 -20.72
N GLN A 149 3.69 5.26 -20.03
CA GLN A 149 3.77 4.93 -18.61
C GLN A 149 4.31 6.13 -17.84
N VAL A 150 3.78 6.36 -16.65
CA VAL A 150 4.18 7.48 -15.80
C VAL A 150 4.79 6.97 -14.51
N ILE A 151 5.91 7.57 -14.12
CA ILE A 151 6.59 7.33 -12.84
C ILE A 151 6.62 8.66 -12.08
N LEU A 152 5.98 8.70 -10.92
CA LEU A 152 6.03 9.86 -10.05
C LEU A 152 7.34 9.88 -9.24
N LEU A 153 8.06 11.01 -9.28
CA LEU A 153 9.35 11.17 -8.60
C LEU A 153 9.25 11.79 -7.21
N ASN A 154 8.06 12.24 -6.79
CA ASN A 154 7.84 12.75 -5.44
C ASN A 154 8.00 11.62 -4.40
N PRO A 155 8.63 11.91 -3.24
CA PRO A 155 8.81 10.93 -2.18
C PRO A 155 7.45 10.58 -1.57
N ILE A 156 7.35 9.37 -1.01
CA ILE A 156 6.15 8.95 -0.30
C ILE A 156 6.31 9.26 1.19
N ASP A 157 5.31 9.89 1.81
CA ASP A 157 5.24 10.04 3.26
C ASP A 157 4.99 8.68 3.91
N THR A 158 6.06 8.07 4.42
CA THR A 158 6.01 6.77 5.11
C THR A 158 5.61 6.89 6.58
N GLU A 159 5.58 8.10 7.15
CA GLU A 159 5.25 8.32 8.56
C GLU A 159 3.73 8.35 8.77
N ARG A 160 2.98 8.77 7.76
CA ARG A 160 1.51 8.73 7.81
C ARG A 160 0.98 7.31 7.58
N PRO A 161 0.12 6.79 8.49
CA PRO A 161 -0.57 5.55 8.26
C PRO A 161 -1.61 5.74 7.14
N TRP A 162 -1.26 5.37 5.91
CA TRP A 162 -2.27 5.15 4.87
C TRP A 162 -2.93 3.80 5.17
N ASP A 163 -4.16 3.88 5.66
CA ASP A 163 -4.99 2.73 6.02
C ASP A 163 -5.13 1.75 4.85
N TRP A 164 -4.47 0.61 4.98
CA TRP A 164 -4.98 -0.68 4.52
C TRP A 164 -4.91 -1.74 5.63
N ASN A 165 -4.44 -1.38 6.83
CA ASN A 165 -4.02 -2.35 7.85
C ASN A 165 -4.50 -1.99 9.27
N GLU A 166 -5.71 -1.45 9.42
CA GLU A 166 -6.31 -1.29 10.75
C GLU A 166 -6.62 -2.63 11.47
N ASN A 167 -6.32 -3.81 10.89
CA ASN A 167 -6.70 -5.10 11.49
C ASN A 167 -5.67 -6.26 11.43
N ARG A 168 -4.35 -6.02 11.40
CA ARG A 168 -3.35 -7.13 11.56
C ARG A 168 -2.52 -7.11 12.85
N THR A 169 -2.96 -6.40 13.87
CA THR A 169 -2.29 -6.43 15.18
C THR A 169 -2.83 -7.51 16.13
N SER A 170 -3.76 -8.36 15.70
CA SER A 170 -4.18 -9.55 16.46
C SER A 170 -4.20 -10.78 15.57
N LEU A 171 -3.27 -11.72 15.82
CA LEU A 171 -3.20 -13.13 15.35
C LEU A 171 -1.83 -13.49 14.75
N ALA A 172 -0.78 -13.29 15.53
CA ALA A 172 0.41 -14.14 15.45
C ALA A 172 0.94 -14.47 16.85
N SER A 173 0.03 -14.77 17.80
CA SER A 173 0.38 -15.54 18.99
C SER A 173 0.23 -17.01 18.64
N ARG A 174 1.31 -17.63 18.18
CA ARG A 174 1.40 -19.10 18.08
C ARG A 174 1.37 -19.64 19.52
N ARG A 175 0.24 -20.25 19.93
CA ARG A 175 0.23 -21.27 20.99
C ARG A 175 0.48 -22.62 20.34
#